data_AF-A0A6M0BKD6-F1
#
_entry.id   AF-A0A6M0BKD6-F1
#
_cell.length_a   1.000
_cell.length_b   1.000
_cell.length_c   1.000
_cell.angle_alpha   90.00
_cell.angle_beta   90.00
_cell.angle_gamma   90.00
#
_symmetry.space_group_name_H-M   'P 1'
#
loop_
_entity.id
_entity.type
_entity.pdbx_description
1 polymer ?
#
loop_
_entity_poly.entity_id
_entity_poly.type
_entity_poly.pdbx_seq_one_letter_code
_entity_poly.pdbx_strand_id
1 'polypeptide(L)'
;EKQGGKTVNASFVESSSKNTTPRKLEDLLRLEYRTKLLNPKWAEAMANQGSGGAYEISQRMTALIGWGGTADFQDNWVYDQAADTYALDEEMAKRLQQANPEAFRNIVGRMLEANGRGFWEPDHETLQKLRELYDLADQEIEGVTAVG
;
A
#
# COMPACT_ATOMS: atom_id res chain seq x y z
N GLU A 1 5.51 -28.39 19.63
CA GLU A 1 4.12 -27.91 19.73
C GLU A 1 4.09 -26.40 19.52
N LYS A 2 3.29 -25.88 18.58
CA LYS A 2 2.96 -24.45 18.56
C LYS A 2 1.98 -24.23 19.71
N GLN A 3 2.37 -23.48 20.73
CA GLN A 3 1.43 -23.01 21.75
C GLN A 3 0.42 -22.10 21.04
N GLY A 4 -0.76 -22.62 20.75
CA GLY A 4 -1.78 -21.95 19.97
C GLY A 4 -2.51 -20.86 20.76
N GLY A 5 -2.75 -19.71 20.10
CA GLY A 5 -3.85 -18.82 20.42
C GLY A 5 -3.54 -17.50 21.15
N LYS A 6 -2.29 -17.22 21.54
CA LYS A 6 -1.93 -15.90 22.09
C LYS A 6 -0.97 -15.14 21.18
N THR A 7 -1.43 -13.98 20.70
CA THR A 7 -0.58 -13.00 20.02
C THR A 7 0.57 -12.60 20.93
N VAL A 8 1.80 -12.75 20.45
CA VAL A 8 3.00 -12.32 21.16
C VAL A 8 3.25 -10.85 20.82
N ASN A 9 3.45 -10.02 21.84
CA ASN A 9 3.77 -8.61 21.64
C ASN A 9 5.15 -8.48 20.97
N ALA A 10 5.19 -7.89 19.78
CA ALA A 10 6.42 -7.51 19.10
C ALA A 10 6.81 -6.07 19.43
N SER A 11 8.10 -5.85 19.73
CA SER A 11 8.66 -4.53 20.00
C SER A 11 9.91 -4.30 19.16
N PHE A 12 10.11 -3.05 18.75
CA PHE A 12 11.23 -2.60 17.93
C PHE A 12 12.03 -1.52 18.66
N VAL A 13 13.35 -1.58 18.53
CA VAL A 13 14.28 -0.54 19.01
C VAL A 13 14.93 0.09 17.79
N GLU A 14 14.76 1.40 17.65
CA GLU A 14 15.42 2.18 16.61
C GLU A 14 16.68 2.83 17.19
N SER A 15 17.86 2.44 16.70
CA SER A 15 19.16 2.96 17.16
C SER A 15 19.73 4.10 16.29
N SER A 16 18.91 4.66 15.39
CA SER A 16 19.27 5.83 14.56
C SER A 16 19.31 7.13 15.38
N SER A 17 18.61 7.16 16.52
CA SER A 17 18.53 8.29 17.44
C SER A 17 19.17 7.97 18.80
N LYS A 18 19.41 8.99 19.63
CA LYS A 18 19.87 8.80 21.02
C LYS A 18 18.83 8.11 21.92
N ASN A 19 17.55 8.13 21.54
CA ASN A 19 16.49 7.47 22.29
C ASN A 19 16.29 6.04 21.76
N THR A 20 16.66 5.05 22.57
CA THR A 20 16.57 3.62 22.25
C THR A 20 15.43 2.92 22.99
N THR A 21 14.43 3.68 23.45
CA THR A 21 13.25 3.12 24.13
C THR A 21 12.50 2.18 23.18
N PRO A 22 12.27 0.90 23.54
CA PRO A 22 11.48 -0.02 22.73
C PRO A 22 10.06 0.51 22.48
N ARG A 23 9.60 0.44 21.23
CA ARG A 23 8.22 0.76 20.83
C ARG A 23 7.50 -0.52 20.43
N LYS A 24 6.19 -0.59 20.62
CA LYS A 24 5.37 -1.66 20.04
C LYS A 24 5.46 -1.58 18.51
N LEU A 25 5.50 -2.73 17.84
CA LEU A 25 5.56 -2.80 16.38
C LEU A 25 4.42 -2.01 15.73
N GLU A 26 3.18 -2.19 16.19
CA GLU A 26 2.02 -1.49 15.62
C GLU A 26 2.17 0.04 15.70
N ASP A 27 2.63 0.57 16.84
CA ASP A 27 2.82 2.02 17.02
C ASP A 27 3.90 2.56 16.08
N LEU A 28 4.96 1.77 15.85
CA LEU A 28 6.01 2.09 14.91
C LEU A 28 5.49 2.09 13.46
N LEU A 29 4.70 1.08 13.07
CA LEU A 29 4.11 1.00 11.74
C LEU A 29 3.16 2.17 11.48
N ARG A 30 2.27 2.48 12.43
CA ARG A 30 1.38 3.66 12.34
C ARG A 30 2.17 4.96 12.14
N LEU A 31 3.30 5.12 12.84
CA LEU A 31 4.19 6.27 12.65
C LEU A 31 4.87 6.27 11.26
N GLU A 32 5.35 5.12 10.81
CA GLU A 32 5.99 4.94 9.50
C GLU A 32 5.03 5.33 8.37
N TYR A 33 3.80 4.81 8.39
CA TYR A 33 2.78 5.13 7.40
C TYR A 33 2.41 6.61 7.42
N ARG A 34 2.18 7.22 8.60
CA ARG A 34 1.87 8.66 8.70
C ARG A 34 2.98 9.57 8.22
N THR A 35 4.24 9.17 8.39
CA THR A 35 5.38 10.02 8.04
C THR A 35 5.84 9.84 6.60
N LYS A 36 5.48 8.72 5.95
CA LYS A 36 5.90 8.37 4.60
C LYS A 36 4.71 8.06 3.68
N LEU A 37 4.26 6.81 3.62
CA LEU A 37 3.28 6.35 2.62
C LEU A 37 2.00 7.20 2.59
N LEU A 38 1.56 7.74 3.72
CA LEU A 38 0.33 8.54 3.82
C LEU A 38 0.62 10.03 4.02
N ASN A 39 1.88 10.44 3.92
CA ASN A 39 2.28 11.83 3.99
C ASN A 39 2.17 12.44 2.59
N PRO A 40 1.30 13.47 2.37
CA PRO A 40 1.12 14.08 1.07
C PRO A 40 2.42 14.61 0.45
N LYS A 41 3.34 15.13 1.27
CA LYS A 41 4.64 15.62 0.78
C LYS A 41 5.52 14.48 0.25
N TRP A 42 5.44 13.32 0.87
CA TRP A 42 6.20 12.15 0.44
C TRP A 42 5.56 11.53 -0.82
N ALA A 43 4.23 11.39 -0.84
CA ALA A 43 3.48 10.91 -2.00
C ALA A 43 3.79 11.75 -3.24
N GLU A 44 3.69 13.07 -3.14
CA GLU A 44 4.05 14.00 -4.22
C GLU A 44 5.51 13.91 -4.63
N ALA A 45 6.43 13.84 -3.66
CA ALA A 45 7.85 13.71 -3.96
C ALA A 45 8.17 12.41 -4.71
N MET A 46 7.49 11.30 -4.41
CA MET A 46 7.64 10.04 -5.12
C MET A 46 7.03 10.12 -6.52
N ALA A 47 5.80 10.61 -6.67
CA ALA A 47 5.16 10.75 -7.97
C ALA A 47 6.00 11.62 -8.93
N ASN A 48 6.65 12.68 -8.41
CA ASN A 48 7.55 13.54 -9.19
C ASN A 48 8.90 12.90 -9.56
N GLN A 49 9.29 11.77 -8.95
CA GLN A 49 10.47 11.00 -9.35
C GLN A 49 10.20 10.06 -10.53
N GLY A 50 8.96 10.02 -11.03
CA GLY A 50 8.58 9.18 -12.15
C GLY A 50 8.69 7.69 -11.79
N SER A 51 9.24 6.88 -12.69
CA SER A 51 9.18 5.42 -12.61
C SER A 51 9.75 4.84 -11.31
N GLY A 52 10.85 5.41 -10.80
CA GLY A 52 11.47 4.96 -9.55
C GLY A 52 10.64 5.26 -8.30
N GLY A 53 9.94 6.39 -8.28
CA GLY A 53 9.06 6.74 -7.16
C GLY A 53 7.77 5.93 -7.17
N ALA A 54 7.19 5.68 -8.35
CA ALA A 54 6.06 4.76 -8.50
C ALA A 54 6.42 3.34 -8.03
N TYR A 55 7.63 2.86 -8.36
CA TYR A 55 8.14 1.59 -7.86
C TYR A 55 8.29 1.57 -6.33
N GLU A 56 8.82 2.62 -5.70
CA GLU A 56 8.93 2.70 -4.24
C GLU A 56 7.56 2.66 -3.53
N ILE A 57 6.55 3.35 -4.07
CA ILE A 57 5.16 3.28 -3.56
C ILE A 57 4.65 1.83 -3.65
N SER A 58 4.82 1.19 -4.80
CA SER A 58 4.46 -0.21 -5.04
C SER A 58 5.12 -1.19 -4.06
N GLN A 59 6.40 -0.98 -3.74
CA GLN A 59 7.12 -1.80 -2.76
C GLN A 59 6.59 -1.59 -1.34
N ARG A 60 6.20 -0.37 -0.97
CA ARG A 60 5.59 -0.09 0.34
C ARG A 60 4.20 -0.71 0.49
N MET A 61 3.40 -0.72 -0.57
CA MET A 61 2.14 -1.46 -0.60
C MET A 61 2.36 -2.96 -0.42
N THR A 62 3.37 -3.52 -1.07
CA THR A 62 3.75 -4.93 -0.91
C THR A 62 4.19 -5.22 0.54
N ALA A 63 4.97 -4.33 1.15
CA ALA A 63 5.40 -4.45 2.54
C ALA A 63 4.21 -4.39 3.53
N LEU A 64 3.21 -3.54 3.27
CA LEU A 64 1.99 -3.45 4.07
C LEU A 64 1.24 -4.79 4.13
N ILE A 65 1.08 -5.48 2.99
CA ILE A 65 0.52 -6.84 2.95
C ILE A 65 1.39 -7.84 3.73
N GLY A 66 2.71 -7.68 3.66
CA GLY A 66 3.67 -8.47 4.45
C GLY A 66 3.42 -8.34 5.95
N TRP A 67 3.17 -7.13 6.45
CA TRP A 67 2.85 -6.89 7.86
C TRP A 67 1.49 -7.48 8.26
N GLY A 68 0.47 -7.41 7.40
CA GLY A 68 -0.80 -8.09 7.63
C GLY A 68 -0.62 -9.61 7.79
N GLY A 69 0.15 -10.23 6.90
CA GLY A 69 0.35 -11.69 6.90
C GLY A 69 1.30 -12.23 7.97
N THR A 70 2.18 -11.40 8.55
CA THR A 70 3.23 -11.85 9.49
C THR A 70 3.03 -11.33 10.92
N ALA A 71 2.42 -10.16 11.08
CA ALA A 71 2.27 -9.48 12.35
C ALA A 71 0.82 -9.07 12.66
N ASP A 72 -0.15 -9.54 11.85
CA ASP A 72 -1.57 -9.25 12.04
C ASP A 72 -1.91 -7.75 12.04
N PHE A 73 -1.16 -6.97 11.26
CA PHE A 73 -1.40 -5.54 11.13
C PHE A 73 -2.57 -5.29 10.16
N GLN A 74 -3.74 -4.94 10.71
CA GLN A 74 -5.01 -4.78 9.97
C GLN A 74 -5.67 -3.42 10.22
N ASP A 75 -4.86 -2.37 10.42
CA ASP A 75 -5.36 -1.02 10.62
C ASP A 75 -6.00 -0.50 9.31
N ASN A 76 -7.33 -0.65 9.16
CA ASN A 76 -8.09 -0.28 7.94
C ASN A 76 -7.75 1.11 7.41
N TRP A 77 -7.62 2.10 8.30
CA TRP A 77 -7.34 3.49 7.90
C TRP A 77 -6.06 3.66 7.07
N VAL A 78 -5.08 2.75 7.19
CA VAL A 78 -3.85 2.78 6.39
C VAL A 78 -4.15 2.41 4.94
N TYR A 79 -4.97 1.38 4.74
CA TYR A 79 -5.38 0.92 3.42
C TYR A 79 -6.35 1.91 2.78
N ASP A 80 -7.33 2.42 3.53
CA ASP A 80 -8.29 3.43 3.04
C ASP A 80 -7.56 4.65 2.48
N GLN A 81 -6.67 5.27 3.28
CA GLN A 81 -5.93 6.45 2.83
C GLN A 81 -4.95 6.15 1.69
N ALA A 82 -4.36 4.94 1.65
CA ALA A 82 -3.53 4.53 0.53
C ALA A 82 -4.35 4.39 -0.76
N ALA A 83 -5.55 3.81 -0.69
CA ALA A 83 -6.48 3.70 -1.81
C ALA A 83 -6.90 5.09 -2.30
N ASP A 84 -7.34 5.96 -1.39
CA ASP A 84 -7.70 7.35 -1.68
C ASP A 84 -6.57 8.08 -2.41
N THR A 85 -5.35 7.97 -1.89
CA THR A 85 -4.20 8.73 -2.41
C THR A 85 -3.68 8.18 -3.73
N TYR A 86 -3.51 6.87 -3.84
CA TYR A 86 -2.71 6.29 -4.94
C TYR A 86 -3.53 5.64 -6.05
N ALA A 87 -4.82 5.38 -5.83
CA ALA A 87 -5.68 4.73 -6.80
C ALA A 87 -6.93 5.56 -7.14
N LEU A 88 -7.59 6.15 -6.14
CA LEU A 88 -8.86 6.85 -6.33
C LEU A 88 -8.72 8.34 -6.64
N ASP A 89 -7.60 8.96 -6.27
CA ASP A 89 -7.20 10.26 -6.82
C ASP A 89 -6.78 10.07 -8.29
N GLU A 90 -7.63 10.55 -9.20
CA GLU A 90 -7.46 10.39 -10.64
C GLU A 90 -6.14 11.00 -11.16
N GLU A 91 -5.70 12.13 -10.59
CA GLU A 91 -4.47 12.79 -11.02
C GLU A 91 -3.23 11.98 -10.58
N MET A 92 -3.22 11.53 -9.32
CA MET A 92 -2.15 10.69 -8.81
C MET A 92 -2.11 9.35 -9.55
N ALA A 93 -3.25 8.67 -9.71
CA ALA A 93 -3.35 7.39 -10.39
C ALA A 93 -2.81 7.48 -11.83
N LYS A 94 -3.22 8.52 -12.57
CA LYS A 94 -2.73 8.77 -13.93
C LYS A 94 -1.23 9.02 -13.97
N ARG A 95 -0.68 9.82 -13.05
CA ARG A 95 0.77 10.08 -12.97
C ARG A 95 1.56 8.81 -12.70
N LEU A 96 1.09 7.97 -11.77
CA LEU A 96 1.76 6.72 -11.42
C LEU A 96 1.68 5.69 -12.57
N GLN A 97 0.50 5.52 -13.16
CA GLN A 97 0.30 4.63 -14.32
C GLN A 97 1.21 5.03 -15.49
N GLN A 98 1.24 6.32 -15.86
CA GLN A 98 2.10 6.81 -16.93
C GLN A 98 3.60 6.67 -16.62
N ALA A 99 3.99 6.85 -15.36
CA ALA A 99 5.38 6.75 -14.94
C ALA A 99 5.88 5.30 -14.92
N ASN A 100 5.04 4.36 -14.48
CA ASN A 100 5.35 2.94 -14.39
C ASN A 100 4.07 2.08 -14.30
N PRO A 101 3.54 1.58 -15.44
CA PRO A 101 2.31 0.79 -15.48
C PRO A 101 2.37 -0.46 -14.60
N GLU A 102 3.49 -1.17 -14.62
CA GLU A 102 3.70 -2.39 -13.81
C GLU A 102 3.64 -2.09 -12.30
N ALA A 103 4.25 -0.96 -11.88
CA ALA A 103 4.20 -0.55 -10.49
C ALA A 103 2.79 -0.16 -10.06
N PHE A 104 2.05 0.58 -10.89
CA PHE A 104 0.67 0.95 -10.58
C PHE A 104 -0.25 -0.26 -10.53
N ARG A 105 -0.15 -1.19 -11.50
CA ARG A 105 -0.88 -2.46 -11.45
C ARG A 105 -0.59 -3.24 -10.17
N ASN A 106 0.66 -3.28 -9.69
CA ASN A 106 0.96 -3.92 -8.41
C ASN A 106 0.38 -3.14 -7.22
N ILE A 107 0.37 -1.80 -7.22
CA ILE A 107 -0.29 -1.00 -6.16
C ILE A 107 -1.75 -1.42 -6.00
N VAL A 108 -2.51 -1.40 -7.09
CA VAL A 108 -3.94 -1.77 -7.10
C VAL A 108 -4.11 -3.26 -6.77
N GLY A 109 -3.27 -4.13 -7.36
CA GLY A 109 -3.30 -5.56 -7.10
C GLY A 109 -3.08 -5.92 -5.62
N ARG A 110 -2.19 -5.19 -4.92
CA ARG A 110 -1.97 -5.39 -3.48
C ARG A 110 -3.15 -4.91 -2.64
N MET A 111 -3.86 -3.86 -3.04
CA MET A 111 -5.10 -3.45 -2.38
C MET A 111 -6.19 -4.53 -2.49
N LEU A 112 -6.35 -5.10 -3.69
CA LEU A 112 -7.29 -6.22 -3.92
C LEU A 112 -6.86 -7.47 -3.14
N GLU A 113 -5.57 -7.77 -3.07
CA GLU A 113 -5.05 -8.86 -2.24
C GLU A 113 -5.33 -8.63 -0.75
N ALA A 114 -5.18 -7.40 -0.25
CA ALA A 114 -5.50 -7.05 1.14
C ALA A 114 -6.93 -7.44 1.49
N ASN A 115 -7.87 -7.10 0.60
CA ASN A 115 -9.26 -7.48 0.75
C ASN A 115 -9.47 -9.00 0.66
N GLY A 116 -8.91 -9.65 -0.36
CA GLY A 116 -9.05 -11.10 -0.56
C GLY A 116 -8.48 -11.94 0.58
N ARG A 117 -7.53 -11.40 1.35
CA ARG A 117 -6.90 -12.05 2.52
C ARG A 117 -7.49 -11.62 3.86
N GLY A 118 -8.46 -10.71 3.87
CA GLY A 118 -9.10 -10.21 5.10
C GLY A 118 -8.23 -9.26 5.92
N PHE A 119 -7.22 -8.62 5.31
CA PHE A 119 -6.42 -7.58 5.97
C PHE A 119 -7.07 -6.20 5.92
N TRP A 120 -8.00 -6.03 4.97
CA TRP A 120 -8.69 -4.78 4.72
C TRP A 120 -10.13 -5.02 4.27
N GLU A 121 -11.07 -4.25 4.82
CA GLU A 121 -12.49 -4.31 4.49
C GLU A 121 -12.97 -2.96 3.92
N PRO A 122 -12.70 -2.66 2.63
CA PRO A 122 -13.23 -1.47 1.98
C PRO A 122 -14.75 -1.55 1.81
N ASP A 123 -15.39 -0.39 1.61
CA ASP A 123 -16.74 -0.36 1.09
C ASP A 123 -16.83 -0.94 -0.33
N HIS A 124 -18.06 -1.28 -0.73
CA HIS A 124 -18.31 -1.92 -2.03
C HIS A 124 -17.93 -1.04 -3.22
N GLU A 125 -18.10 0.28 -3.11
CA GLU A 125 -17.80 1.22 -4.19
C GLU A 125 -16.30 1.30 -4.44
N THR A 126 -15.52 1.43 -3.36
CA THR A 126 -14.06 1.41 -3.36
C THR A 126 -13.53 0.11 -3.95
N LEU A 127 -14.06 -1.03 -3.51
CA LEU A 127 -13.64 -2.33 -4.03
C LEU A 127 -13.94 -2.49 -5.53
N GLN A 128 -15.08 -2.00 -5.98
CA GLN A 128 -15.45 -2.02 -7.39
C GLN A 128 -14.51 -1.15 -8.23
N LYS A 129 -14.26 0.09 -7.81
CA LYS A 129 -13.33 1.01 -8.50
C LYS A 129 -11.92 0.42 -8.61
N LEU A 130 -11.43 -0.25 -7.56
CA LEU A 130 -10.13 -0.90 -7.60
C LEU A 130 -10.07 -2.06 -8.59
N ARG A 131 -11.15 -2.83 -8.76
CA ARG A 131 -11.22 -3.89 -9.79
C ARG A 131 -11.18 -3.29 -11.19
N GLU A 132 -11.96 -2.25 -11.43
CA GLU A 132 -11.98 -1.53 -12.71
C GLU A 132 -10.59 -0.94 -13.05
N LEU A 133 -9.92 -0.33 -12.07
CA LEU A 133 -8.56 0.19 -12.23
C LEU A 133 -7.54 -0.91 -12.51
N TYR A 134 -7.66 -2.07 -11.88
CA TYR A 134 -6.78 -3.19 -12.12
C TYR A 134 -6.90 -3.71 -13.55
N ASP A 135 -8.14 -3.90 -14.03
CA ASP A 135 -8.42 -4.37 -15.39
C ASP A 135 -7.89 -3.37 -16.43
N LEU A 136 -8.07 -2.06 -16.20
CA LEU A 136 -7.53 -1.01 -17.07
C LEU A 136 -6.00 -1.03 -17.10
N ALA A 137 -5.35 -1.16 -15.94
CA ALA A 137 -3.90 -1.22 -15.85
C ALA A 137 -3.33 -2.47 -16.55
N ASP A 138 -4.02 -3.61 -16.46
CA ASP A 138 -3.68 -4.86 -17.13
C ASP A 138 -3.77 -4.71 -18.65
N GLN A 139 -4.88 -4.15 -19.17
CA GLN A 139 -5.08 -3.90 -20.60
C GLN A 139 -4.00 -2.99 -21.20
N GLU A 140 -3.59 -1.95 -20.46
CA GLU A 140 -2.55 -1.03 -20.91
C GLU A 140 -1.18 -1.72 -21.03
N ILE A 141 -0.86 -2.64 -20.10
CA ILE A 141 0.38 -3.44 -20.13
C ILE A 141 0.34 -4.48 -21.25
N GLU A 142 -0.79 -5.17 -21.42
CA GLU A 142 -0.96 -6.18 -22.47
C GLU A 142 -1.01 -5.58 -23.89
N GLY A 143 -1.10 -4.25 -24.00
CA GLY A 143 -1.16 -3.55 -25.28
C GLY A 143 -2.50 -3.73 -26.00
N VAL A 144 -3.54 -4.18 -25.29
CA VAL A 144 -4.91 -4.27 -25.80
C VAL A 144 -5.50 -2.86 -25.75
N THR A 145 -4.99 -1.98 -26.61
CA THR A 145 -5.79 -0.83 -27.04
C THR A 145 -6.94 -1.41 -27.84
N ALA A 146 -8.17 -1.20 -27.35
CA ALA A 146 -9.36 -1.54 -28.10
C ALA A 146 -9.23 -0.98 -29.51
N VAL A 147 -8.99 -1.87 -30.48
CA VAL A 147 -9.19 -1.57 -31.88
C VAL A 147 -10.70 -1.52 -32.06
N GLY A 148 -11.28 -0.33 -31.98
CA GLY A 148 -12.72 -0.10 -32.15
C GLY A 148 -13.12 1.33 -31.88
#